data_AF-A0A166AJC9-F1
#
_entry.id   AF-A0A166AJC9-F1
#
_cell.length_a   1.000
_cell.length_b   1.000
_cell.length_c   1.000
_cell.angle_alpha   90.00
_cell.angle_beta   90.00
_cell.angle_gamma   90.00
#
_symmetry.space_group_name_H-M   'P 1'
#
loop_
_entity.id
_entity.type
_entity.pdbx_description
1 polymer ?
#
loop_
_entity_poly.entity_id
_entity_poly.type
_entity_poly.pdbx_seq_one_letter_code
_entity_poly.pdbx_strand_id
1 'polypeptide(L)'
;MPIKNQENDYPTEKPPTNHPPGLIHCLFSGGINKTVGETNIVSFYTTILDLISRKYLRVKIKTVWYKREYGDIIPKYEITMKRNARRHYKELNKFEVNVLSCLTSLEIHGIIDLLNYEELFKKRVRANKFQRNYKEWSENIHKKYFEDNEFKYFNPNKSDKLKTLGMILMLIMIFTLILAMVIEAWLISISFLTFISGIFLVLSPQKDLGGWSEEGMELKEKWEDFKYYLIKDLRKTRGKNRFNNLWNQYLQYVIALEIGETFNINLIENIKNSNMKETSGYLEANLFDQYGGFDLIKKIVKEGLKADGSYESKKRYNTSGNFVPGYGI
;
A
#
# COMPACT_ATOMS: atom_id res chain seq x y z
N MET A 1 -31.45 4.62 -17.37
CA MET A 1 -30.28 3.73 -17.31
C MET A 1 -30.45 2.64 -18.35
N PRO A 2 -29.68 2.59 -19.44
CA PRO A 2 -29.69 1.40 -20.27
C PRO A 2 -28.74 0.38 -19.66
N ILE A 3 -29.28 -0.81 -19.41
CA ILE A 3 -28.54 -2.04 -19.14
C ILE A 3 -27.74 -2.33 -20.41
N LYS A 4 -26.42 -2.12 -20.39
CA LYS A 4 -25.55 -2.62 -21.45
C LYS A 4 -25.34 -4.11 -21.22
N ASN A 5 -25.85 -4.91 -22.15
CA ASN A 5 -25.45 -6.29 -22.38
C ASN A 5 -23.92 -6.37 -22.47
N GLN A 6 -23.30 -7.17 -21.62
CA GLN A 6 -21.90 -7.60 -21.75
C GLN A 6 -21.82 -9.11 -21.52
N GLU A 7 -22.38 -9.87 -22.45
CA GLU A 7 -21.66 -11.04 -22.95
C GLU A 7 -20.72 -10.52 -24.04
N ASN A 8 -19.43 -10.38 -23.70
CA ASN A 8 -18.30 -10.64 -24.59
C ASN A 8 -16.97 -10.38 -23.85
N ASP A 9 -16.17 -11.44 -23.77
CA ASP A 9 -14.71 -11.44 -23.65
C ASP A 9 -14.05 -11.06 -22.31
N TYR A 10 -14.06 -11.99 -21.34
CA TYR A 10 -13.05 -11.98 -20.28
C TYR A 10 -11.79 -12.69 -20.77
N PRO A 11 -10.70 -11.96 -21.02
CA PRO A 11 -9.42 -12.49 -20.58
C PRO A 11 -8.44 -11.37 -20.21
N THR A 12 -8.02 -11.28 -18.95
CA THR A 12 -6.62 -10.95 -18.74
C THR A 12 -6.10 -11.74 -17.55
N GLU A 13 -5.46 -12.87 -17.84
CA GLU A 13 -4.52 -13.54 -16.93
C GLU A 13 -3.32 -12.64 -16.58
N LYS A 14 -3.31 -11.34 -16.94
CA LYS A 14 -2.20 -10.40 -16.83
C LYS A 14 -2.68 -9.04 -16.31
N PRO A 15 -1.81 -8.27 -15.65
CA PRO A 15 -2.14 -6.91 -15.21
C PRO A 15 -2.52 -6.02 -16.41
N PRO A 16 -3.48 -5.09 -16.27
CA PRO A 16 -3.92 -4.26 -17.39
C PRO A 16 -2.84 -3.33 -17.95
N THR A 17 -1.84 -3.00 -17.12
CA THR A 17 -0.73 -2.11 -17.47
C THR A 17 0.55 -2.55 -16.75
N ASN A 18 1.70 -2.06 -17.20
CA ASN A 18 3.00 -2.28 -16.56
C ASN A 18 3.25 -1.35 -15.36
N HIS A 19 2.21 -0.70 -14.84
CA HIS A 19 2.33 0.20 -13.70
C HIS A 19 2.76 -0.57 -12.44
N PRO A 20 3.72 -0.03 -11.68
CA PRO A 20 4.29 -0.71 -10.53
C PRO A 20 3.23 -0.90 -9.42
N PRO A 21 3.20 -2.03 -8.70
CA PRO A 21 2.19 -2.32 -7.67
C PRO A 21 2.10 -1.27 -6.56
N GLY A 22 3.23 -0.63 -6.21
CA GLY A 22 3.24 0.48 -5.26
C GLY A 22 2.36 1.65 -5.70
N LEU A 23 2.39 1.98 -6.99
CA LEU A 23 1.53 3.02 -7.58
C LEU A 23 0.06 2.58 -7.59
N ILE A 24 -0.21 1.34 -8.00
CA ILE A 24 -1.56 0.77 -8.02
C ILE A 24 -2.21 0.86 -6.65
N HIS A 25 -1.45 0.59 -5.58
CA HIS A 25 -1.92 0.81 -4.22
C HIS A 25 -2.25 2.29 -3.97
N CYS A 26 -1.34 3.21 -4.31
CA CYS A 26 -1.58 4.64 -4.09
C CYS A 26 -2.81 5.17 -4.84
N LEU A 27 -3.13 4.62 -6.02
CA LEU A 27 -4.26 5.05 -6.85
C LEU A 27 -5.59 4.44 -6.42
N PHE A 28 -5.62 3.14 -6.14
CA PHE A 28 -6.88 2.38 -6.06
C PHE A 28 -7.22 1.82 -4.70
N SER A 29 -6.30 1.93 -3.74
CA SER A 29 -6.53 1.41 -2.41
C SER A 29 -7.78 2.04 -1.76
N GLY A 30 -8.51 1.20 -1.04
CA GLY A 30 -9.70 1.55 -0.28
C GLY A 30 -9.36 1.97 1.15
N GLY A 31 -10.37 2.47 1.85
CA GLY A 31 -10.26 2.88 3.25
C GLY A 31 -11.01 4.17 3.54
N ILE A 32 -11.52 4.29 4.76
CA ILE A 32 -12.26 5.47 5.22
C ILE A 32 -11.38 6.71 5.07
N ASN A 33 -11.90 7.75 4.42
CA ASN A 33 -11.25 9.03 4.20
C ASN A 33 -9.88 8.95 3.48
N LYS A 34 -9.58 7.86 2.78
CA LYS A 34 -8.28 7.68 2.10
C LYS A 34 -8.12 8.67 0.94
N THR A 35 -6.91 9.20 0.78
CA THR A 35 -6.57 10.15 -0.29
C THR A 35 -5.90 9.45 -1.47
N VAL A 36 -6.25 9.84 -2.69
CA VAL A 36 -5.65 9.25 -3.90
C VAL A 36 -4.23 9.79 -4.03
N GLY A 37 -3.27 8.89 -4.24
CA GLY A 37 -1.85 9.23 -4.30
C GLY A 37 -1.16 9.23 -2.94
N GLU A 38 -1.87 8.91 -1.86
CA GLU A 38 -1.26 8.76 -0.54
C GLU A 38 -0.36 7.54 -0.50
N THR A 39 0.92 7.78 -0.26
CA THR A 39 1.90 6.73 -0.04
C THR A 39 1.88 6.27 1.43
N ASN A 40 1.85 4.97 1.65
CA ASN A 40 1.84 4.33 2.97
C ASN A 40 2.79 3.12 3.03
N ILE A 41 2.88 2.47 4.20
CA ILE A 41 3.70 1.26 4.37
C ILE A 41 3.33 0.14 3.39
N VAL A 42 2.05 -0.01 3.02
CA VAL A 42 1.60 -1.04 2.07
C VAL A 42 2.15 -0.77 0.68
N SER A 43 2.05 0.46 0.17
CA SER A 43 2.66 0.84 -1.12
C SER A 43 4.19 0.72 -1.13
N PHE A 44 4.84 0.99 0.00
CA PHE A 44 6.29 0.76 0.15
C PHE A 44 6.60 -0.73 0.07
N TYR A 45 5.84 -1.55 0.78
CA TYR A 45 6.00 -3.00 0.81
C TYR A 45 5.74 -3.67 -0.53
N THR A 46 4.68 -3.30 -1.25
CA THR A 46 4.39 -3.85 -2.58
C THR A 46 5.46 -3.47 -3.59
N THR A 47 6.12 -2.32 -3.43
CA THR A 47 7.31 -1.96 -4.21
C THR A 47 8.50 -2.87 -3.89
N ILE A 48 8.70 -3.24 -2.61
CA ILE A 48 9.75 -4.20 -2.21
C ILE A 48 9.48 -5.58 -2.84
N LEU A 49 8.25 -6.08 -2.75
CA LEU A 49 7.87 -7.36 -3.36
C LEU A 49 8.12 -7.37 -4.87
N ASP A 50 7.80 -6.27 -5.54
CA ASP A 50 8.06 -6.11 -6.97
C ASP A 50 9.55 -6.04 -7.33
N LEU A 51 10.38 -5.47 -6.45
CA LEU A 51 11.83 -5.48 -6.61
C LEU A 51 12.45 -6.87 -6.38
N ILE A 52 11.88 -7.67 -5.45
CA ILE A 52 12.26 -9.07 -5.25
C ILE A 52 11.82 -9.91 -6.45
N SER A 53 10.59 -9.74 -6.93
CA SER A 53 10.03 -10.49 -8.06
C SER A 53 10.86 -10.30 -9.34
N ARG A 54 11.28 -9.06 -9.62
CA ARG A 54 12.17 -8.68 -10.73
C ARG A 54 13.66 -8.98 -10.46
N LYS A 55 14.00 -9.59 -9.33
CA LYS A 55 15.35 -10.03 -8.92
C LYS A 55 16.35 -8.90 -8.70
N TYR A 56 15.90 -7.69 -8.36
CA TYR A 56 16.77 -6.59 -7.89
C TYR A 56 17.22 -6.81 -6.45
N LEU A 57 16.36 -7.43 -5.65
CA LEU A 57 16.65 -7.92 -4.30
C LEU A 57 16.62 -9.43 -4.31
N ARG A 58 17.49 -10.05 -3.50
CA ARG A 58 17.42 -11.47 -3.18
C ARG A 58 17.15 -11.63 -1.71
N VAL A 59 16.24 -12.55 -1.39
CA VAL A 59 15.89 -12.87 0.00
C VAL A 59 16.45 -14.23 0.34
N LYS A 60 17.13 -14.32 1.49
CA LYS A 60 17.52 -15.60 2.08
C LYS A 60 16.83 -15.74 3.42
N ILE A 61 16.13 -16.85 3.57
CA ILE A 61 15.43 -17.23 4.79
C ILE A 61 16.18 -18.40 5.37
N LYS A 62 16.67 -18.26 6.61
CA LYS A 62 17.31 -19.34 7.35
C LYS A 62 16.50 -19.63 8.60
N THR A 63 16.21 -20.90 8.84
CA THR A 63 15.62 -21.33 10.11
C THR A 63 16.74 -21.44 11.15
N VAL A 64 16.63 -20.66 12.22
CA VAL A 64 17.52 -20.70 13.38
C VAL A 64 16.71 -21.16 14.58
N TRP A 65 17.22 -22.14 15.30
CA TRP A 65 16.55 -22.73 16.44
C TRP A 65 16.95 -21.97 17.70
N TYR A 66 15.99 -21.32 18.36
CA TYR A 66 16.24 -20.58 19.59
C TYR A 66 15.66 -21.33 20.79
N LYS A 67 16.47 -21.51 21.84
CA LYS A 67 16.03 -22.12 23.09
C LYS A 67 15.50 -21.02 24.01
N ARG A 68 14.22 -21.05 24.35
CA ARG A 68 13.64 -20.17 25.39
C ARG A 68 14.24 -20.49 26.76
N GLU A 69 14.14 -19.54 27.68
CA GLU A 69 14.52 -19.71 29.11
C GLU A 69 13.93 -20.97 29.75
N TYR A 70 12.74 -21.39 29.31
CA TYR A 70 12.05 -22.60 29.79
C TYR A 70 12.31 -23.87 28.97
N GLY A 71 13.34 -23.90 28.13
CA GLY A 71 13.80 -25.12 27.44
C GLY A 71 13.14 -25.42 26.10
N ASP A 72 12.02 -24.78 25.77
CA ASP A 72 11.38 -24.93 24.46
C ASP A 72 12.25 -24.38 23.33
N ILE A 73 12.52 -25.20 22.32
CA ILE A 73 13.20 -24.79 21.10
C ILE A 73 12.13 -24.32 20.10
N ILE A 74 12.14 -23.04 19.77
CA ILE A 74 11.25 -22.47 18.74
C ILE A 74 12.07 -22.15 17.49
N PRO A 75 11.58 -22.45 16.27
CA PRO A 75 12.17 -21.91 15.06
C PRO A 75 11.96 -20.40 14.97
N LYS A 76 13.05 -19.66 14.75
CA LYS A 76 13.07 -18.23 14.37
C LYS A 76 13.65 -18.13 12.96
N TYR A 77 13.04 -17.32 12.10
CA TYR A 77 13.49 -17.19 10.71
C TYR A 77 14.36 -15.95 10.55
N GLU A 78 15.65 -16.13 10.27
CA GLU A 78 16.51 -15.05 9.83
C GLU A 78 16.20 -14.70 8.39
N ILE A 79 15.70 -13.49 8.18
CA ILE A 79 15.43 -12.96 6.84
C ILE A 79 16.51 -11.94 6.52
N THR A 80 17.34 -12.30 5.54
CA THR A 80 18.38 -11.41 5.03
C THR A 80 18.11 -11.01 3.60
N MET A 81 18.33 -9.73 3.30
CA MET A 81 18.27 -9.23 1.93
C MET A 81 19.65 -8.89 1.42
N LYS A 82 19.88 -9.19 0.13
CA LYS A 82 21.07 -8.78 -0.59
C LYS A 82 20.69 -8.15 -1.93
N ARG A 83 21.33 -7.03 -2.24
CA ARG A 83 21.22 -6.42 -3.57
C ARG A 83 21.82 -7.34 -4.64
N ASN A 84 21.10 -7.51 -5.74
CA ASN A 84 21.64 -8.23 -6.90
C ASN A 84 22.53 -7.30 -7.74
N ALA A 85 23.85 -7.42 -7.57
CA ALA A 85 24.83 -6.60 -8.28
C ALA A 85 24.80 -6.74 -9.82
N ARG A 86 24.12 -7.77 -10.37
CA ARG A 86 24.02 -8.02 -11.81
C ARG A 86 22.92 -7.21 -12.51
N ARG A 87 22.07 -6.49 -11.76
CA ARG A 87 20.97 -5.68 -12.31
C ARG A 87 21.32 -4.21 -12.24
N HIS A 88 21.13 -3.49 -13.35
CA HIS A 88 21.42 -2.06 -13.44
C HIS A 88 20.21 -1.21 -13.06
N TYR A 89 20.44 -0.06 -12.42
CA TYR A 89 19.41 0.89 -11.99
C TYR A 89 18.70 1.63 -13.14
N LYS A 90 19.19 1.53 -14.38
CA LYS A 90 18.69 2.31 -15.52
C LYS A 90 17.22 2.02 -15.86
N GLU A 91 16.74 0.82 -15.55
CA GLU A 91 15.37 0.39 -15.81
C GLU A 91 14.42 0.71 -14.64
N LEU A 92 14.94 1.21 -13.51
CA LEU A 92 14.14 1.52 -12.33
C LEU A 92 13.70 2.98 -12.34
N ASN A 93 12.45 3.19 -11.95
CA ASN A 93 11.93 4.51 -11.66
C ASN A 93 12.64 5.10 -10.43
N LYS A 94 12.72 6.43 -10.37
CA LYS A 94 13.38 7.14 -9.25
C LYS A 94 12.89 6.66 -7.88
N PHE A 95 11.57 6.55 -7.70
CA PHE A 95 11.01 6.07 -6.43
C PHE A 95 11.42 4.62 -6.10
N GLU A 96 11.57 3.73 -7.08
CA GLU A 96 12.04 2.35 -6.85
C GLU A 96 13.50 2.34 -6.40
N VAL A 97 14.32 3.24 -6.98
CA VAL A 97 15.70 3.48 -6.52
C VAL A 97 15.71 4.00 -5.08
N ASN A 98 14.76 4.86 -4.69
CA ASN A 98 14.63 5.31 -3.31
C ASN A 98 14.32 4.16 -2.35
N VAL A 99 13.42 3.23 -2.71
CA VAL A 99 13.14 2.02 -1.89
C VAL A 99 14.41 1.17 -1.71
N LEU A 100 15.17 0.93 -2.79
CA LEU A 100 16.45 0.24 -2.68
C LEU A 100 17.44 1.01 -1.80
N SER A 101 17.43 2.34 -1.88
CA SER A 101 18.30 3.22 -1.09
C SER A 101 17.93 3.20 0.39
N CYS A 102 16.64 3.08 0.73
CA CYS A 102 16.19 2.81 2.11
C CYS A 102 16.79 1.51 2.63
N LEU A 103 16.62 0.41 1.90
CA LEU A 103 17.09 -0.90 2.32
C LEU A 103 18.61 -0.96 2.44
N THR A 104 19.34 -0.45 1.44
CA THR A 104 20.81 -0.42 1.46
C THR A 104 21.40 0.53 2.50
N SER A 105 20.63 1.49 3.03
CA SER A 105 21.07 2.30 4.17
C SER A 105 21.25 1.49 5.45
N LEU A 106 20.58 0.34 5.52
CA LEU A 106 20.60 -0.61 6.64
C LEU A 106 21.63 -1.73 6.43
N GLU A 107 22.33 -1.73 5.30
CA GLU A 107 23.26 -2.80 4.91
C GLU A 107 24.53 -2.80 5.76
N ILE A 108 24.93 -3.99 6.21
CA ILE A 108 26.22 -4.26 6.85
C ILE A 108 26.92 -5.36 6.05
N HIS A 109 28.12 -5.07 5.53
CA HIS A 109 28.93 -6.02 4.73
C HIS A 109 28.18 -6.68 3.56
N GLY A 110 27.27 -5.96 2.89
CA GLY A 110 26.56 -6.52 1.74
C GLY A 110 25.24 -7.24 2.06
N ILE A 111 24.84 -7.25 3.34
CA ILE A 111 23.70 -8.00 3.87
C ILE A 111 22.85 -7.08 4.74
N ILE A 112 21.54 -7.13 4.55
CA ILE A 112 20.56 -6.45 5.39
C ILE A 112 19.92 -7.50 6.28
N ASP A 113 20.25 -7.48 7.57
CA ASP A 113 19.59 -8.30 8.57
C ASP A 113 18.33 -7.59 9.05
N LEU A 114 17.18 -8.10 8.64
CA LEU A 114 15.90 -7.45 8.92
C LEU A 114 15.43 -7.69 10.36
N LEU A 115 15.97 -8.68 11.08
CA LEU A 115 15.54 -8.99 12.44
C LEU A 115 16.17 -8.08 13.49
N ASN A 116 17.41 -7.67 13.27
CA ASN A 116 18.17 -6.80 14.19
C ASN A 116 18.02 -5.31 13.84
N TYR A 117 16.85 -4.92 13.31
CA TYR A 117 16.62 -3.58 12.76
C TYR A 117 16.81 -2.46 13.79
N GLU A 118 16.51 -2.70 15.07
CA GLU A 118 16.67 -1.71 16.15
C GLU A 118 18.14 -1.29 16.28
N GLU A 119 19.06 -2.25 16.17
CA GLU A 119 20.50 -1.97 16.22
C GLU A 119 20.98 -1.18 15.00
N LEU A 120 20.35 -1.39 13.84
CA LEU A 120 20.69 -0.69 12.60
C LEU A 120 20.39 0.81 12.71
N PHE A 121 19.34 1.18 13.46
CA PHE A 121 18.91 2.55 13.66
C PHE A 121 19.58 3.27 14.85
N LYS A 122 20.32 2.56 15.73
CA LYS A 122 21.16 3.19 16.76
C LYS A 122 22.17 4.17 16.16
N LYS A 123 22.63 3.93 14.92
CA LYS A 123 23.51 4.85 14.19
C LYS A 123 22.71 5.94 13.48
N ARG A 124 22.77 7.16 14.01
CA ARG A 124 22.12 8.37 13.45
C ARG A 124 22.25 8.48 11.93
N VAL A 125 23.47 8.34 11.38
CA VAL A 125 23.72 8.44 9.92
C VAL A 125 22.83 7.48 9.10
N ARG A 126 22.58 6.27 9.60
CA ARG A 126 21.72 5.28 8.92
C ARG A 126 20.25 5.67 9.01
N ALA A 127 19.80 6.08 10.20
CA ALA A 127 18.45 6.59 10.41
C ALA A 127 18.14 7.78 9.49
N ASN A 128 19.03 8.79 9.44
CA ASN A 128 18.85 9.96 8.57
C ASN A 128 18.76 9.57 7.09
N LYS A 129 19.65 8.67 6.64
CA LYS A 129 19.66 8.21 5.25
C LYS A 129 18.37 7.45 4.90
N PHE A 130 17.88 6.60 5.81
CA PHE A 130 16.60 5.92 5.65
C PHE A 130 15.44 6.91 5.56
N GLN A 131 15.33 7.83 6.51
CA GLN A 131 14.25 8.83 6.57
C GLN A 131 14.21 9.70 5.31
N ARG A 132 15.38 10.21 4.87
CA ARG A 132 15.49 10.99 3.65
C ARG A 132 15.03 10.20 2.43
N ASN A 133 15.52 8.98 2.26
CA ASN A 133 15.15 8.14 1.12
C ASN A 133 13.66 7.76 1.16
N TYR A 134 13.07 7.55 2.33
CA TYR A 134 11.65 7.27 2.49
C TYR A 134 10.79 8.49 2.09
N LYS A 135 11.22 9.69 2.48
CA LYS A 135 10.59 10.94 2.05
C LYS A 135 10.68 11.13 0.54
N GLU A 136 11.88 10.99 -0.03
CA GLU A 136 12.11 11.13 -1.46
C GLU A 136 11.33 10.08 -2.28
N TRP A 137 11.17 8.86 -1.76
CA TRP A 137 10.32 7.83 -2.36
C TRP A 137 8.88 8.33 -2.50
N SER A 138 8.31 8.84 -1.40
CA SER A 138 6.94 9.37 -1.38
C SER A 138 6.76 10.53 -2.35
N GLU A 139 7.67 11.50 -2.31
CA GLU A 139 7.64 12.69 -3.18
C GLU A 139 7.83 12.32 -4.66
N ASN A 140 8.70 11.36 -4.99
CA ASN A 140 8.93 10.93 -6.37
C ASN A 140 7.76 10.14 -6.97
N ILE A 141 6.98 9.40 -6.16
CA ILE A 141 5.71 8.82 -6.62
C ILE A 141 4.73 9.94 -6.96
N HIS A 142 4.58 10.91 -6.06
CA HIS A 142 3.63 12.01 -6.26
C HIS A 142 3.98 12.83 -7.49
N LYS A 143 5.24 13.26 -7.59
CA LYS A 143 5.74 14.06 -8.72
C LYS A 143 5.49 13.37 -10.06
N LYS A 144 5.82 12.08 -10.16
CA LYS A 144 5.75 11.35 -11.44
C LYS A 144 4.32 11.11 -11.94
N TYR A 145 3.37 10.87 -11.03
CA TYR A 145 2.03 10.36 -11.43
C TYR A 145 0.88 11.32 -11.09
N PHE A 146 1.14 12.43 -10.39
CA PHE A 146 0.12 13.39 -9.98
C PHE A 146 0.45 14.83 -10.35
N GLU A 147 1.74 15.19 -10.43
CA GLU A 147 2.18 16.54 -10.83
C GLU A 147 2.66 16.62 -12.28
N ASP A 148 3.26 15.56 -12.83
CA ASP A 148 3.81 15.58 -14.18
C ASP A 148 2.72 15.71 -15.26
N ASN A 149 2.98 16.55 -16.25
CA ASN A 149 2.01 16.91 -17.28
C ASN A 149 1.69 15.73 -18.21
N GLU A 150 2.56 14.73 -18.27
CA GLU A 150 2.40 13.54 -19.11
C GLU A 150 1.41 12.50 -18.54
N PHE A 151 1.12 12.54 -17.23
CA PHE A 151 0.28 11.53 -16.56
C PHE A 151 -0.58 12.16 -15.46
N LYS A 152 -1.77 12.67 -15.82
CA LYS A 152 -2.72 13.24 -14.83
C LYS A 152 -3.97 12.36 -14.70
N TYR A 153 -3.91 11.38 -13.81
CA TYR A 153 -5.03 10.46 -13.56
C TYR A 153 -6.13 11.05 -12.68
N PHE A 154 -5.76 11.91 -11.73
CA PHE A 154 -6.67 12.37 -10.69
C PHE A 154 -6.42 13.83 -10.29
N ASN A 155 -7.49 14.59 -10.16
CA ASN A 155 -7.49 15.96 -9.67
C ASN A 155 -8.14 16.01 -8.26
N PRO A 156 -7.33 16.15 -7.19
CA PRO A 156 -7.85 16.13 -5.82
C PRO A 156 -8.79 17.29 -5.50
N ASN A 157 -8.68 18.43 -6.21
CA ASN A 157 -9.49 19.62 -5.93
C ASN A 157 -10.99 19.37 -6.06
N LYS A 158 -11.44 18.44 -6.91
CA LYS A 158 -12.87 18.16 -7.09
C LYS A 158 -13.44 17.41 -5.89
N SER A 159 -12.73 16.40 -5.42
CA SER A 159 -13.13 15.58 -4.28
C SER A 159 -12.93 16.30 -2.94
N ASP A 160 -11.89 17.13 -2.83
CA ASP A 160 -11.66 17.97 -1.65
C ASP A 160 -12.80 18.97 -1.44
N LYS A 161 -13.32 19.58 -2.52
CA LYS A 161 -14.52 20.45 -2.46
C LYS A 161 -15.75 19.71 -1.90
N LEU A 162 -15.94 18.44 -2.26
CA LEU A 162 -17.04 17.63 -1.73
C LEU A 162 -16.84 17.28 -0.25
N LYS A 163 -15.60 17.01 0.19
CA LYS A 163 -15.29 16.84 1.62
C LYS A 163 -15.51 18.14 2.41
N THR A 164 -15.12 19.29 1.85
CA THR A 164 -15.42 20.61 2.45
C THR A 164 -16.92 20.86 2.56
N LEU A 165 -17.70 20.50 1.52
CA LEU A 165 -19.16 20.56 1.59
C LEU A 165 -19.70 19.67 2.71
N GLY A 166 -19.16 18.46 2.89
CA GLY A 166 -19.51 17.58 4.01
C GLY A 166 -19.27 18.21 5.39
N MET A 167 -18.14 18.91 5.57
CA MET A 167 -17.86 19.67 6.79
C MET A 167 -18.85 20.82 7.01
N ILE A 168 -19.20 21.55 5.95
CA ILE A 168 -20.21 22.62 6.02
C ILE A 168 -21.58 22.05 6.40
N LEU A 169 -22.00 20.90 5.85
CA LEU A 169 -23.25 20.24 6.21
C LEU A 169 -23.30 19.85 7.69
N MET A 170 -22.18 19.39 8.26
CA MET A 170 -22.10 19.10 9.70
C MET A 170 -22.21 20.37 10.56
N LEU A 171 -21.72 21.53 10.09
CA LEU A 171 -21.94 22.82 10.77
C LEU A 171 -23.40 23.28 10.65
N ILE A 172 -24.01 23.10 9.48
CA ILE A 172 -25.43 23.41 9.25
C ILE A 172 -26.32 22.59 10.18
N MET A 173 -25.99 21.32 10.45
CA MET A 173 -26.71 20.49 11.44
C MET A 173 -26.79 21.18 12.81
N ILE A 174 -25.69 21.76 13.30
CA ILE A 174 -25.68 22.45 14.61
C ILE A 174 -26.68 23.61 14.59
N PHE A 175 -26.66 24.39 13.51
CA PHE A 175 -27.58 25.51 13.34
C PHE A 175 -29.04 25.07 13.25
N THR A 176 -29.35 24.02 12.48
CA THR A 176 -30.71 23.50 12.34
C THR A 176 -31.22 22.84 13.63
N LEU A 177 -30.35 22.25 14.45
CA LEU A 177 -30.71 21.74 15.79
C LEU A 177 -31.10 22.87 16.73
N ILE A 178 -30.36 23.99 16.73
CA ILE A 178 -30.70 25.16 17.54
C ILE A 178 -32.05 25.72 17.09
N LEU A 179 -32.29 25.85 15.78
CA LEU A 179 -33.58 26.31 15.26
C LEU A 179 -34.72 25.35 15.60
N ALA A 180 -34.48 24.04 15.63
CA ALA A 180 -35.49 23.06 16.01
C ALA A 180 -35.99 23.23 17.45
N MET A 181 -35.15 23.74 18.35
CA MET A 181 -35.53 24.03 19.74
C MET A 181 -36.42 25.27 19.87
N VAL A 182 -36.38 26.18 18.89
CA VAL A 182 -37.04 27.49 18.96
C VAL A 182 -38.28 27.56 18.06
N ILE A 183 -38.25 26.87 16.91
CA ILE A 183 -39.23 27.03 15.84
C ILE A 183 -40.15 25.82 15.77
N GLU A 184 -39.63 24.69 15.27
CA GLU A 184 -40.46 23.53 14.91
C GLU A 184 -39.67 22.22 15.01
N ALA A 185 -40.31 21.17 15.54
CA ALA A 185 -39.66 19.89 15.82
C ALA A 185 -39.24 19.10 14.56
N TRP A 186 -39.88 19.31 13.40
CA TRP A 186 -39.53 18.61 12.16
C TRP A 186 -38.13 18.97 11.63
N LEU A 187 -37.57 20.11 12.08
CA LEU A 187 -36.18 20.51 11.80
C LEU A 187 -35.15 19.55 12.40
N ILE A 188 -35.53 18.76 13.42
CA ILE A 188 -34.68 17.67 13.96
C ILE A 188 -34.41 16.65 12.86
N SER A 189 -35.41 16.29 12.05
CA SER A 189 -35.26 15.33 10.95
C SER A 189 -34.32 15.86 9.86
N ILE A 190 -34.41 17.14 9.51
CA ILE A 190 -33.47 17.78 8.56
C ILE A 190 -32.05 17.78 9.14
N SER A 191 -31.91 18.11 10.42
CA SER A 191 -30.60 18.12 11.08
C SER A 191 -29.95 16.74 10.99
N PHE A 192 -30.72 15.68 11.26
CA PHE A 192 -30.21 14.32 11.18
C PHE A 192 -29.82 13.92 9.74
N LEU A 193 -30.62 14.29 8.73
CA LEU A 193 -30.32 14.02 7.33
C LEU A 193 -29.05 14.75 6.86
N THR A 194 -28.91 16.03 7.21
CA THR A 194 -27.72 16.84 6.88
C THR A 194 -26.47 16.29 7.56
N PHE A 195 -26.58 15.82 8.81
CA PHE A 195 -25.50 15.15 9.53
C PHE A 195 -25.05 13.86 8.85
N ILE A 196 -25.99 12.96 8.51
CA ILE A 196 -25.66 11.70 7.80
C ILE A 196 -25.00 12.01 6.47
N SER A 197 -25.55 12.95 5.69
CA SER A 197 -25.00 13.33 4.40
C SER A 197 -23.59 13.93 4.53
N GLY A 198 -23.37 14.76 5.55
CA GLY A 198 -22.07 15.36 5.84
C GLY A 198 -21.03 14.31 6.26
N ILE A 199 -21.40 13.41 7.17
CA ILE A 199 -20.55 12.27 7.58
C ILE A 199 -20.19 11.42 6.38
N PHE A 200 -21.18 11.07 5.54
CA PHE A 200 -20.96 10.25 4.37
C PHE A 200 -19.89 10.88 3.46
N LEU A 201 -20.04 12.16 3.11
CA LEU A 201 -19.07 12.87 2.27
C LEU A 201 -17.67 12.95 2.88
N VAL A 202 -17.55 13.18 4.19
CA VAL A 202 -16.25 13.28 4.86
C VAL A 202 -15.56 11.92 5.00
N LEU A 203 -16.31 10.85 5.24
CA LEU A 203 -15.76 9.51 5.41
C LEU A 203 -15.55 8.77 4.08
N SER A 204 -16.19 9.19 2.99
CA SER A 204 -15.99 8.59 1.68
C SER A 204 -14.53 8.68 1.22
N PRO A 205 -13.97 7.59 0.65
CA PRO A 205 -12.67 7.62 0.00
C PRO A 205 -12.66 8.65 -1.14
N GLN A 206 -11.54 9.35 -1.30
CA GLN A 206 -11.42 10.42 -2.28
C GLN A 206 -11.62 9.91 -3.72
N LYS A 207 -11.21 8.67 -4.01
CA LYS A 207 -11.40 8.00 -5.31
C LYS A 207 -12.85 7.82 -5.75
N ASP A 208 -13.80 7.90 -4.82
CA ASP A 208 -15.22 7.67 -5.10
C ASP A 208 -15.99 9.00 -5.22
N LEU A 209 -15.40 10.10 -4.76
CA LEU A 209 -15.94 11.46 -4.84
C LEU A 209 -15.61 12.18 -6.16
N GLY A 210 -15.27 11.44 -7.21
CA GLY A 210 -14.86 11.99 -8.50
C GLY A 210 -13.48 12.65 -8.50
N GLY A 211 -13.11 13.31 -9.60
CA GLY A 211 -11.77 13.89 -9.79
C GLY A 211 -10.91 13.14 -10.80
N TRP A 212 -11.34 11.97 -11.26
CA TRP A 212 -10.68 11.22 -12.32
C TRP A 212 -10.71 11.97 -13.66
N SER A 213 -9.60 11.89 -14.39
CA SER A 213 -9.57 12.20 -15.82
C SER A 213 -10.20 11.05 -16.62
N GLU A 214 -10.42 11.24 -17.92
CA GLU A 214 -10.93 10.17 -18.81
C GLU A 214 -9.98 8.96 -18.82
N GLU A 215 -8.69 9.19 -19.01
CA GLU A 215 -7.65 8.15 -18.91
C GLU A 215 -7.59 7.50 -17.52
N GLY A 216 -7.79 8.29 -16.45
CA GLY A 216 -7.84 7.80 -15.08
C GLY A 216 -9.05 6.90 -14.82
N MET A 217 -10.21 7.25 -15.37
CA MET A 217 -11.41 6.41 -15.31
C MET A 217 -11.22 5.11 -16.07
N GLU A 218 -10.68 5.16 -17.29
CA GLU A 218 -10.42 3.94 -18.08
C GLU A 218 -9.41 3.03 -17.37
N LEU A 219 -8.35 3.60 -16.78
CA LEU A 219 -7.39 2.86 -15.97
C LEU A 219 -8.07 2.24 -14.74
N LYS A 220 -8.93 3.00 -14.05
CA LYS A 220 -9.69 2.53 -12.88
C LYS A 220 -10.56 1.33 -13.24
N GLU A 221 -11.35 1.42 -14.30
CA GLU A 221 -12.23 0.35 -14.77
C GLU A 221 -11.43 -0.93 -15.07
N LYS A 222 -10.35 -0.81 -15.84
CA LYS A 222 -9.46 -1.94 -16.15
C LYS A 222 -8.88 -2.62 -14.90
N TRP A 223 -8.49 -1.84 -13.89
CA TRP A 223 -7.97 -2.39 -12.63
C TRP A 223 -9.07 -2.99 -11.74
N GLU A 224 -10.28 -2.45 -11.77
CA GLU A 224 -11.45 -3.02 -11.10
C GLU A 224 -11.86 -4.36 -11.72
N ASP A 225 -11.83 -4.47 -13.05
CA ASP A 225 -12.06 -5.73 -13.76
C ASP A 225 -10.99 -6.78 -13.43
N PHE A 226 -9.71 -6.38 -13.42
CA PHE A 226 -8.62 -7.27 -13.02
C PHE A 226 -8.75 -7.70 -11.56
N LYS A 227 -9.12 -6.79 -10.65
CA LYS A 227 -9.42 -7.12 -9.25
C LYS A 227 -10.56 -8.13 -9.15
N TYR A 228 -11.64 -7.94 -9.91
CA TYR A 228 -12.77 -8.85 -9.95
C TYR A 228 -12.37 -10.24 -10.49
N TYR A 229 -11.57 -10.28 -11.57
CA TYR A 229 -11.02 -11.51 -12.11
C TYR A 229 -10.21 -12.28 -11.06
N LEU A 230 -9.26 -11.62 -10.39
CA LEU A 230 -8.44 -12.20 -9.32
C LEU A 230 -9.32 -12.75 -8.18
N ILE A 231 -10.32 -12.00 -7.74
CA ILE A 231 -11.27 -12.44 -6.70
C ILE A 231 -12.06 -13.69 -7.14
N LYS A 232 -12.56 -13.68 -8.38
CA LYS A 232 -13.33 -14.79 -8.95
C LYS A 232 -12.46 -16.05 -9.08
N ASP A 233 -11.20 -15.89 -9.49
CA ASP A 233 -10.23 -16.98 -9.56
C ASP A 233 -9.92 -17.55 -8.17
N LEU A 234 -9.66 -16.72 -7.14
CA LEU A 234 -9.46 -17.19 -5.75
C LEU A 234 -10.60 -18.08 -5.29
N ARG A 235 -11.84 -17.63 -5.51
CA ARG A 235 -13.03 -18.37 -5.09
C ARG A 235 -13.12 -19.74 -5.77
N LYS A 236 -12.73 -19.84 -7.04
CA LYS A 236 -12.77 -21.09 -7.82
C LYS A 236 -11.62 -22.05 -7.50
N THR A 237 -10.46 -21.51 -7.15
CA THR A 237 -9.21 -22.27 -6.97
C THR A 237 -8.87 -22.56 -5.51
N ARG A 238 -9.63 -22.02 -4.55
CA ARG A 238 -9.49 -22.31 -3.11
C ARG A 238 -9.39 -23.82 -2.88
N GLY A 239 -8.29 -24.26 -2.28
CA GLY A 239 -8.02 -25.67 -1.97
C GLY A 239 -7.50 -26.54 -3.12
N LYS A 240 -7.12 -25.98 -4.28
CA LYS A 240 -6.59 -26.72 -5.44
C LYS A 240 -5.13 -26.36 -5.74
N ASN A 241 -4.33 -27.32 -6.22
CA ASN A 241 -2.91 -27.10 -6.58
C ASN A 241 -2.67 -26.04 -7.68
N ARG A 242 -3.68 -25.72 -8.50
CA ARG A 242 -3.63 -24.64 -9.52
C ARG A 242 -3.53 -23.24 -8.90
N PHE A 243 -3.83 -23.11 -7.60
CA PHE A 243 -3.70 -21.89 -6.80
C PHE A 243 -2.28 -21.29 -6.86
N ASN A 244 -1.27 -22.09 -7.19
CA ASN A 244 0.12 -21.69 -6.93
C ASN A 244 0.76 -20.86 -8.07
N ASN A 245 0.55 -21.15 -9.35
CA ASN A 245 1.35 -20.49 -10.40
C ASN A 245 0.97 -19.03 -10.70
N LEU A 246 -0.33 -18.75 -10.82
CA LEU A 246 -0.83 -17.41 -11.17
C LEU A 246 -0.65 -16.43 -10.00
N TRP A 247 -0.94 -16.88 -8.79
CA TRP A 247 -0.88 -16.06 -7.58
C TRP A 247 0.54 -15.69 -7.18
N ASN A 248 1.51 -16.58 -7.43
CA ASN A 248 2.92 -16.24 -7.23
C ASN A 248 3.36 -15.07 -8.10
N GLN A 249 2.84 -14.97 -9.33
CA GLN A 249 3.20 -13.87 -10.23
C GLN A 249 2.54 -12.54 -9.83
N TYR A 250 1.38 -12.61 -9.16
CA TYR A 250 0.56 -11.43 -8.88
C TYR A 250 0.43 -11.06 -7.41
N LEU A 251 1.12 -11.73 -6.49
CA LEU A 251 1.06 -11.43 -5.06
C LEU A 251 1.19 -9.93 -4.77
N GLN A 252 2.16 -9.27 -5.38
CA GLN A 252 2.38 -7.83 -5.19
C GLN A 252 1.16 -6.97 -5.61
N TYR A 253 0.44 -7.34 -6.66
CA TYR A 253 -0.79 -6.66 -7.09
C TYR A 253 -2.00 -7.03 -6.22
N VAL A 254 -2.05 -8.26 -5.73
CA VAL A 254 -3.10 -8.75 -4.83
C VAL A 254 -3.10 -7.97 -3.52
N ILE A 255 -1.89 -7.74 -2.98
CA ILE A 255 -1.68 -6.90 -1.81
C ILE A 255 -1.96 -5.43 -2.15
N ALA A 256 -1.48 -4.93 -3.29
CA ALA A 256 -1.71 -3.55 -3.71
C ALA A 256 -3.22 -3.21 -3.85
N LEU A 257 -4.02 -4.14 -4.35
CA LEU A 257 -5.47 -3.99 -4.55
C LEU A 257 -6.30 -4.35 -3.30
N GLU A 258 -5.64 -4.66 -2.18
CA GLU A 258 -6.26 -4.99 -0.88
C GLU A 258 -7.27 -6.17 -0.97
N ILE A 259 -6.99 -7.14 -1.84
CA ILE A 259 -7.84 -8.33 -2.01
C ILE A 259 -7.79 -9.22 -0.75
N GLY A 260 -6.64 -9.29 -0.07
CA GLY A 260 -6.45 -10.12 1.13
C GLY A 260 -7.36 -9.71 2.29
N GLU A 261 -7.46 -8.40 2.58
CA GLU A 261 -8.33 -7.87 3.64
C GLU A 261 -9.82 -8.14 3.36
N THR A 262 -10.22 -8.09 2.08
CA THR A 262 -11.62 -8.27 1.66
C THR A 262 -12.12 -9.70 1.89
N PHE A 263 -11.24 -10.70 2.00
CA PHE A 263 -11.64 -12.09 2.01
C PHE A 263 -11.26 -12.89 3.27
N ASN A 264 -10.53 -12.31 4.23
CA ASN A 264 -9.92 -13.07 5.33
C ASN A 264 -9.20 -14.34 4.82
N ILE A 265 -8.79 -14.33 3.55
CA ILE A 265 -8.07 -15.44 2.95
C ILE A 265 -6.67 -15.28 3.48
N ASN A 266 -6.27 -16.22 4.33
CA ASN A 266 -4.89 -16.43 4.68
C ASN A 266 -4.18 -16.91 3.40
N LEU A 267 -3.92 -15.97 2.49
CA LEU A 267 -3.36 -16.18 1.16
C LEU A 267 -2.03 -16.93 1.28
N ILE A 268 -1.35 -16.69 2.41
CA ILE A 268 -0.13 -17.32 2.91
C ILE A 268 -0.30 -18.83 3.19
N GLU A 269 -1.43 -19.30 3.73
CA GLU A 269 -1.65 -20.73 3.99
C GLU A 269 -1.87 -21.54 2.71
N ASN A 270 -2.48 -20.94 1.69
CA ASN A 270 -2.76 -21.65 0.44
C ASN A 270 -1.52 -21.78 -0.47
N ILE A 271 -0.55 -20.85 -0.37
CA ILE A 271 0.74 -20.93 -1.09
C ILE A 271 1.64 -22.05 -0.54
N LYS A 272 1.41 -22.47 0.72
CA LYS A 272 2.20 -23.45 1.49
C LYS A 272 2.24 -24.86 0.86
N ASN A 273 1.27 -25.20 0.00
CA ASN A 273 1.13 -26.53 -0.61
C ASN A 273 1.75 -26.62 -2.03
N SER A 274 2.64 -25.70 -2.39
CA SER A 274 3.22 -25.63 -3.73
C SER A 274 4.58 -26.35 -3.82
N ASN A 275 4.60 -27.50 -4.50
CA ASN A 275 5.86 -28.14 -4.92
C ASN A 275 6.41 -27.39 -6.13
N MET A 276 7.31 -26.42 -5.93
CA MET A 276 7.94 -25.69 -7.03
C MET A 276 9.44 -25.50 -6.83
N LYS A 277 10.17 -25.56 -7.96
CA LYS A 277 11.63 -25.43 -8.04
C LYS A 277 12.11 -24.02 -7.69
N GLU A 278 13.19 -23.96 -6.92
CA GLU A 278 13.84 -22.85 -6.19
C GLU A 278 14.29 -21.57 -6.95
N THR A 279 13.83 -21.26 -8.17
CA THR A 279 14.58 -20.32 -9.04
C THR A 279 13.85 -19.09 -9.60
N SER A 280 12.60 -18.82 -9.21
CA SER A 280 11.88 -17.61 -9.65
C SER A 280 11.85 -16.51 -8.58
N GLY A 281 12.00 -15.23 -8.98
CA GLY A 281 11.95 -14.10 -8.05
C GLY A 281 10.56 -13.93 -7.40
N TYR A 282 9.51 -14.36 -8.11
CA TYR A 282 8.14 -14.44 -7.60
C TYR A 282 8.04 -15.35 -6.37
N LEU A 283 8.70 -16.51 -6.40
CA LEU A 283 8.75 -17.40 -5.25
C LEU A 283 9.50 -16.77 -4.07
N GLU A 284 10.63 -16.08 -4.32
CA GLU A 284 11.34 -15.36 -3.26
C GLU A 284 10.46 -14.26 -2.61
N ALA A 285 9.68 -13.53 -3.42
CA ALA A 285 8.76 -12.50 -2.93
C ALA A 285 7.65 -13.11 -2.06
N ASN A 286 7.09 -14.24 -2.49
CA ASN A 286 6.10 -14.97 -1.72
C ASN A 286 6.63 -15.53 -0.41
N LEU A 287 7.80 -16.17 -0.45
CA LEU A 287 8.44 -16.69 0.75
C LEU A 287 8.72 -15.54 1.72
N PHE A 288 9.20 -14.40 1.23
CA PHE A 288 9.41 -13.23 2.06
C PHE A 288 8.12 -12.79 2.77
N ASP A 289 7.00 -12.70 2.06
CA ASP A 289 5.69 -12.38 2.64
C ASP A 289 5.22 -13.44 3.65
N GLN A 290 5.28 -14.71 3.26
CA GLN A 290 4.87 -15.86 4.06
C GLN A 290 5.60 -15.95 5.41
N TYR A 291 6.89 -15.62 5.44
CA TYR A 291 7.69 -15.65 6.66
C TYR A 291 7.63 -14.33 7.45
N GLY A 292 6.61 -13.49 7.22
CA GLY A 292 6.33 -12.30 8.02
C GLY A 292 7.00 -11.02 7.50
N GLY A 293 7.36 -10.98 6.21
CA GLY A 293 8.04 -9.85 5.58
C GLY A 293 7.29 -8.53 5.75
N PHE A 294 5.95 -8.53 5.62
CA PHE A 294 5.14 -7.33 5.80
C PHE A 294 5.28 -6.73 7.21
N ASP A 295 5.08 -7.55 8.25
CA ASP A 295 5.18 -7.10 9.64
C ASP A 295 6.58 -6.62 9.99
N LEU A 296 7.60 -7.27 9.42
CA LEU A 296 8.99 -6.89 9.61
C LEU A 296 9.29 -5.52 8.97
N ILE A 297 8.88 -5.32 7.71
CA ILE A 297 9.02 -4.02 7.03
C ILE A 297 8.23 -2.94 7.76
N LYS A 298 7.02 -3.25 8.24
CA LYS A 298 6.21 -2.32 9.03
C LYS A 298 6.95 -1.88 10.31
N LYS A 299 7.59 -2.81 11.02
CA LYS A 299 8.43 -2.49 12.19
C LYS A 299 9.65 -1.65 11.81
N ILE A 300 10.38 -2.04 10.76
CA ILE A 300 11.56 -1.32 10.25
C ILE A 300 11.22 0.12 9.87
N VAL A 301 10.12 0.33 9.12
CA VAL A 301 9.70 1.67 8.71
C VAL A 301 9.31 2.49 9.95
N LYS A 302 8.51 1.93 10.87
CA LYS A 302 8.13 2.63 12.10
C LYS A 302 9.36 3.02 12.93
N GLU A 303 10.31 2.11 13.10
CA GLU A 303 11.51 2.36 13.89
C GLU A 303 12.42 3.38 13.19
N GLY A 304 12.64 3.23 11.88
CA GLY A 304 13.44 4.16 11.09
C GLY A 304 12.88 5.58 11.07
N LEU A 305 11.55 5.73 11.06
CA LEU A 305 10.89 7.05 11.14
C LEU A 305 10.88 7.63 12.56
N LYS A 306 10.98 6.81 13.61
CA LYS A 306 11.02 7.25 15.01
C LYS A 306 12.44 7.54 15.51
N ALA A 307 13.44 6.87 14.96
CA ALA A 307 14.82 6.98 15.42
C ALA A 307 15.29 8.44 15.44
N ASP A 308 15.99 8.82 16.51
CA ASP A 308 16.53 10.16 16.70
C ASP A 308 17.64 10.42 15.66
N GLY A 309 17.19 10.98 14.54
CA GLY A 309 17.93 11.09 13.30
C GLY A 309 17.85 12.48 12.69
N SER A 310 17.68 13.54 13.50
CA SER A 310 17.31 14.91 13.08
C SER A 310 17.48 15.21 11.57
N TYR A 311 16.48 14.82 10.78
CA TYR A 311 16.29 15.32 9.43
C TYR A 311 15.10 16.25 9.51
N GLU A 312 15.37 17.54 9.76
CA GLU A 312 14.34 18.56 9.73
C GLU A 312 14.07 19.03 8.30
N SER A 313 12.82 18.86 7.88
CA SER A 313 12.09 20.00 7.29
C SER A 313 10.60 19.87 7.66
N LYS A 314 10.24 20.23 8.89
CA LYS A 314 8.86 20.52 9.35
C LYS A 314 7.71 19.60 8.88
N LYS A 315 7.88 18.27 8.79
CA LYS A 315 6.77 17.36 8.42
C LYS A 315 6.79 16.09 9.27
N ARG A 316 5.64 15.75 9.86
CA ARG A 316 5.45 14.60 10.78
C ARG A 316 4.88 13.42 9.99
N TYR A 317 5.37 12.21 10.27
CA TYR A 317 4.75 10.96 9.80
C TYR A 317 3.82 10.44 10.90
N ASN A 318 2.66 9.90 10.53
CA ASN A 318 1.79 9.26 11.53
C ASN A 318 2.30 7.86 11.90
N THR A 319 1.69 7.23 12.90
CA THR A 319 2.02 5.86 13.36
C THR A 319 1.81 4.77 12.31
N SER A 320 1.15 5.11 11.19
CA SER A 320 0.96 4.26 10.02
C SER A 320 2.03 4.47 8.93
N GLY A 321 3.01 5.36 9.16
CA GLY A 321 4.08 5.69 8.23
C GLY A 321 3.63 6.60 7.08
N ASN A 322 2.39 7.08 7.10
CA ASN A 322 1.90 8.00 6.07
C ASN A 322 2.53 9.36 6.28
N PHE A 323 2.87 10.00 5.17
CA PHE A 323 3.24 11.39 5.16
C PHE A 323 2.02 12.23 5.55
N VAL A 324 2.10 12.95 6.67
CA VAL A 324 1.10 13.96 7.00
C VAL A 324 1.67 15.30 6.52
N PRO A 325 1.06 15.94 5.51
CA PRO A 325 1.42 17.30 5.18
C PRO A 325 1.23 18.13 6.45
N GLY A 326 2.31 18.72 6.96
CA GLY A 326 2.21 19.64 8.08
C GLY A 326 1.39 20.84 7.63
N TYR A 327 0.13 20.92 8.06
CA TYR A 327 -0.52 22.21 8.20
C TYR A 327 0.21 22.90 9.36
N GLY A 328 1.02 23.91 9.02
CA GLY A 328 1.43 24.87 10.01
C GLY A 328 0.17 25.48 10.60
N ILE A 329 -0.09 25.16 11.86
CA ILE A 329 -0.89 26.03 12.73
C ILE A 329 0.03 27.16 13.14
#